data_AF-A0A822DUE4-F1
#
_entry.id   AF-A0A822DUE4-F1
#
_cell.length_a   1.000
_cell.length_b   1.000
_cell.length_c   1.000
_cell.angle_alpha   90.00
_cell.angle_beta   90.00
_cell.angle_gamma   90.00
#
_symmetry.space_group_name_H-M   'P 1'
#
loop_
_entity.id
_entity.type
_entity.pdbx_description
1 polymer ?
#
loop_
_entity_poly.entity_id
_entity_poly.type
_entity_poly.pdbx_seq_one_letter_code
_entity_poly.pdbx_strand_id
1 'polypeptide(L)' 'MKHITLYLEGTTYSGLALDKLFAYSAEITSNKNVSALAWNRKNSDLLAVGYGALE' A
#
# COMPACT_ATOMS: atom_id res chain seq x y z
N MET A 1 -10.97 12.41 3.55
CA MET A 1 -10.45 11.13 3.01
C MET A 1 -8.96 11.31 2.80
N LYS A 2 -8.10 10.56 3.50
CA LYS A 2 -6.66 10.62 3.26
C LYS A 2 -6.35 9.71 2.08
N HIS A 3 -5.94 10.30 0.95
CA HIS A 3 -5.49 9.55 -0.21
C HIS A 3 -4.13 8.92 0.14
N ILE A 4 -4.06 7.58 0.19
CA ILE A 4 -2.78 6.87 0.12
C ILE A 4 -2.49 6.65 -1.36
N THR A 5 -1.47 7.35 -1.86
CA THR A 5 -0.91 7.16 -3.20
C THR A 5 0.28 6.22 -3.07
N LEU A 6 0.22 5.07 -3.74
CA LEU A 6 1.32 4.11 -3.77
C LEU A 6 2.16 4.41 -5.00
N TYR A 7 3.44 4.63 -4.79
CA TYR A 7 4.40 4.82 -5.86
C TYR A 7 5.06 3.47 -6.14
N LEU A 8 5.03 3.05 -7.40
CA LEU A 8 5.85 1.92 -7.86
C LEU A 8 7.31 2.36 -7.72
N GLU A 9 8.14 1.53 -7.07
CA GLU A 9 9.59 1.78 -6.98
C GLU A 9 10.14 2.05 -8.39
N GLY A 10 10.68 3.26 -8.61
CA GLY A 10 11.27 3.67 -9.89
C GLY A 10 10.69 4.91 -10.55
N THR A 11 9.59 5.49 -10.05
CA THR A 11 9.10 6.80 -10.54
C THR A 11 9.61 7.94 -9.66
N THR A 12 10.68 8.61 -10.10
CA THR A 12 11.17 9.86 -9.53
C THR A 12 10.17 10.98 -9.81
N TYR A 13 9.39 11.38 -8.80
CA TYR A 13 8.58 12.60 -8.86
C TYR A 13 9.53 13.79 -8.68
N SER A 14 9.99 14.39 -9.78
CA SER A 14 10.84 15.57 -9.76
C SER A 14 10.12 16.73 -9.07
N GLY A 15 10.33 16.88 -7.77
CA GLY A 15 9.91 18.04 -6.97
C GLY A 15 8.99 17.76 -5.78
N LEU A 16 8.57 16.51 -5.53
CA LEU A 16 7.73 16.16 -4.37
C LEU A 16 8.46 15.16 -3.47
N ALA A 17 8.89 15.62 -2.29
CA ALA A 17 9.39 14.74 -1.24
C ALA A 17 8.22 13.98 -0.63
N LEU A 18 8.32 12.66 -0.59
CA LEU A 18 7.31 11.79 0.01
C LEU A 18 7.85 11.25 1.32
N ASP A 19 7.13 11.53 2.40
CA ASP A 19 7.44 10.95 3.70
C ASP A 19 6.78 9.58 3.82
N LYS A 20 7.59 8.55 4.04
CA LYS A 20 7.10 7.22 4.41
C LYS A 20 6.62 7.27 5.86
N LEU A 21 5.30 7.27 6.05
CA LEU A 21 4.70 7.33 7.39
C LEU A 21 4.70 5.98 8.10
N PHE A 22 4.13 4.95 7.46
CA PHE A 22 3.95 3.62 8.07
C PHE A 22 4.31 2.50 7.09
N ALA A 23 4.77 1.38 7.62
CA ALA A 23 4.95 0.13 6.90
C ALA A 23 4.26 -0.99 7.69
N TYR A 24 3.43 -1.78 7.02
CA TYR A 24 2.71 -2.90 7.61
C TYR A 24 3.19 -4.20 6.98
N SER A 25 3.56 -5.17 7.80
CA SER A 25 3.98 -6.50 7.36
C SER A 25 3.58 -7.55 8.39
N ALA A 26 3.41 -8.78 7.93
CA ALA A 26 3.16 -9.96 8.76
C ALA A 26 3.80 -11.20 8.13
N GLU A 27 4.19 -12.18 8.93
CA GLU A 27 4.87 -13.39 8.44
C GLU A 27 4.06 -14.13 7.37
N ILE A 28 2.73 -14.22 7.54
CA ILE A 28 1.80 -14.85 6.58
C ILE A 28 1.70 -14.13 5.21
N THR A 29 2.21 -12.90 5.13
CA THR A 29 2.27 -12.09 3.91
C THR A 29 3.64 -12.15 3.23
N SER A 30 4.61 -12.82 3.85
CA SER A 30 5.91 -13.10 3.21
C SER A 30 5.70 -13.95 1.95
N ASN A 31 6.48 -13.66 0.90
CA ASN A 31 6.40 -14.31 -0.42
C ASN A 31 5.04 -14.16 -1.13
N LYS A 32 4.29 -13.09 -0.84
CA LYS A 32 3.08 -12.72 -1.57
C LYS A 32 3.17 -11.29 -2.07
N ASN A 33 2.67 -11.05 -3.28
CA ASN A 33 2.56 -9.70 -3.82
C ASN A 33 1.24 -9.08 -3.38
N VAL A 34 1.26 -7.79 -3.05
CA VAL A 34 0.02 -7.01 -2.88
C VAL A 34 -0.56 -6.77 -4.27
N SER A 35 -1.74 -7.32 -4.54
CA SER A 35 -2.42 -7.23 -5.83
C SER A 35 -3.61 -6.26 -5.83
N ALA A 36 -4.18 -5.96 -4.66
CA ALA A 36 -5.31 -5.06 -4.52
C ALA A 36 -5.34 -4.37 -3.16
N LEU A 37 -5.89 -3.15 -3.12
CA LEU A 37 -6.07 -2.36 -1.90
C LEU A 37 -7.41 -1.62 -1.93
N ALA A 38 -8.14 -1.62 -0.82
CA ALA A 38 -9.42 -0.91 -0.71
C ALA A 38 -9.63 -0.31 0.68
N TRP A 39 -9.91 1.00 0.72
CA TRP A 39 -10.32 1.70 1.94
C TRP A 39 -11.78 1.40 2.28
N ASN A 40 -12.06 1.17 3.56
CA ASN A 40 -13.43 1.08 4.02
C ASN A 40 -14.11 2.45 3.98
N ARG A 41 -15.31 2.53 3.39
CA ARG A 41 -16.04 3.80 3.20
C ARG A 41 -16.64 4.38 4.49
N LYS A 42 -16.89 3.54 5.50
CA LYS A 42 -17.49 3.93 6.78
C LYS A 42 -16.42 4.27 7.82
N ASN A 43 -15.36 3.46 7.89
CA ASN A 43 -14.23 3.67 8.79
C ASN A 43 -12.95 3.88 7.98
N SER A 44 -12.46 5.11 7.93
CA SER A 44 -11.28 5.49 7.15
C SER A 44 -9.95 4.98 7.69
N ASP A 45 -9.94 4.38 8.87
CA ASP A 45 -8.73 3.82 9.49
C ASP A 45 -8.51 2.36 9.09
N LEU A 46 -9.45 1.76 8.33
CA LEU A 46 -9.37 0.39 7.86
C LEU A 46 -9.01 0.30 6.37
N LEU A 47 -7.97 -0.47 6.09
CA LEU A 47 -7.49 -0.79 4.75
C LEU A 47 -7.51 -2.31 4.54
N ALA A 48 -8.23 -2.77 3.52
CA ALA A 48 -8.18 -4.15 3.08
C ALA A 48 -7.04 -4.32 2.06
N VAL A 49 -6.22 -5.36 2.26
CA VAL A 49 -5.09 -5.72 1.38
C VAL A 49 -5.32 -7.10 0.79
N GLY A 50 -5.38 -7.18 -0.53
CA GLY A 50 -5.42 -8.43 -1.29
C GLY A 50 -3.99 -8.89 -1.59
N TYR A 51 -3.64 -10.09 -1.16
CA TYR A 51 -2.36 -10.72 -1.43
C TYR A 51 -2.54 -11.84 -2.47
N GLY A 52 -1.76 -11.79 -3.55
CA GLY A 52 -1.69 -12.81 -4.59
C GLY A 52 -0.37 -13.59 -4.55
N ALA A 53 -0.32 -14.71 -5.29
CA ALA A 53 0.93 -15.45 -5.49
C ALA A 53 1.96 -14.60 -6.26
N LEU A 54 3.26 -14.88 -6.04
CA LEU A 54 4.28 -14.52 -7.03
C LEU A 54 4.10 -15.47 -8.22
N GLU A 55 3.85 -14.93 -9.41
CA GLU A 55 4.06 -15.67 -10.68
C GLU A 55 5.55 -15.71 -11.03
#